data_AF-A0A7S2CZ19-F1
#
_entry.id   AF-A0A7S2CZ19-F1
#
_cell.length_a   1.000
_cell.length_b   1.000
_cell.length_c   1.000
_cell.angle_alpha   90.00
_cell.angle_beta   90.00
_cell.angle_gamma   90.00
#
_symmetry.space_group_name_H-M   'P 1'
#
loop_
_entity.id
_entity.type
_entity.pdbx_description
1 polymer ?
#
loop_
_entity_poly.entity_id
_entity_poly.type
_entity_poly.pdbx_seq_one_letter_code
_entity_poly.pdbx_strand_id
1 'polypeptide(L)'
;LGVGDLMRSISLLTFRRNEESSKKGEAVSVEEIGREYSANWMTALEMYDDSTLIGAEHNGNLLTVQKNMEATTDEERARLEPQGEYHLGEFVNTIRPGSLVMQSPPVTNDNLSQTTAQPAESAAAAAETAAAGSSGGGGAQANVEPPSNRSERLPPPPPGGEAPR
;
A
#
# COMPACT_ATOMS: atom_id res chain seq x y z
N LEU A 1 3.02 -13.12 -8.38
CA LEU A 1 3.80 -12.72 -9.58
C LEU A 1 2.88 -12.00 -10.55
N GLY A 2 3.15 -10.75 -10.91
CA GLY A 2 2.42 -10.05 -11.97
C GLY A 2 3.07 -10.27 -13.33
N VAL A 3 2.29 -10.50 -14.38
CA VAL A 3 2.76 -10.69 -15.74
C VAL A 3 1.99 -9.75 -16.67
N GLY A 4 2.71 -8.89 -17.39
CA GLY A 4 2.16 -8.06 -18.46
C GLY A 4 2.31 -8.78 -19.79
N ASP A 5 1.21 -9.02 -20.48
CA ASP A 5 1.19 -9.56 -21.84
C ASP A 5 1.22 -8.39 -22.85
N LEU A 6 1.77 -8.64 -24.04
CA LEU A 6 1.84 -7.64 -25.10
C LEU A 6 0.45 -7.13 -25.53
N MET A 7 -0.59 -7.96 -25.47
CA MET A 7 -1.96 -7.59 -25.90
C MET A 7 -3.06 -8.03 -24.94
N ARG A 8 -2.77 -8.93 -24.00
CA ARG A 8 -3.76 -9.50 -23.06
C ARG A 8 -3.73 -8.84 -21.68
N SER A 9 -3.34 -7.58 -21.61
CA SER A 9 -3.20 -6.81 -20.37
C SER A 9 -2.39 -7.56 -19.30
N ILE A 10 -2.90 -7.63 -18.07
CA ILE A 10 -2.19 -8.08 -16.88
C ILE A 10 -2.78 -9.41 -16.38
N SER A 11 -1.91 -10.34 -15.99
CA SER A 11 -2.26 -11.58 -15.31
C SER A 11 -1.51 -11.71 -13.99
N LEU A 12 -2.18 -12.21 -12.96
CA LEU A 12 -1.62 -12.47 -11.63
C LEU A 12 -1.47 -13.98 -11.42
N LEU A 13 -0.24 -14.42 -11.16
CA LEU A 13 0.13 -15.81 -10.96
C LEU A 13 0.58 -16.06 -9.52
N THR A 14 0.24 -17.23 -8.98
CA THR A 14 0.78 -17.78 -7.73
C THR A 14 1.71 -18.94 -8.02
N PHE A 15 2.69 -19.11 -7.13
CA PHE A 15 3.59 -20.23 -7.14
C PHE A 15 3.17 -21.20 -6.03
N ARG A 16 2.80 -22.44 -6.40
CA ARG A 16 2.49 -23.48 -5.42
C ARG A 16 3.66 -24.45 -5.32
N ARG A 17 4.23 -24.52 -4.11
CA ARG A 17 5.25 -25.51 -3.76
C ARG A 17 4.68 -26.47 -2.74
N ASN A 18 4.32 -27.66 -3.18
CA ASN A 18 3.90 -28.72 -2.27
C ASN A 18 5.14 -29.36 -1.62
N GLU A 19 5.26 -29.24 -0.30
CA GLU A 19 6.35 -29.83 0.48
C GLU A 19 6.32 -31.37 0.41
N GLU A 20 5.13 -31.97 0.28
CA GLU A 20 4.96 -33.42 0.13
C GLU A 20 5.36 -33.92 -1.27
N SER A 21 5.06 -33.13 -2.31
CA SER A 21 5.48 -33.38 -3.70
C SER A 21 7.01 -33.33 -3.89
N SER A 22 7.72 -32.60 -3.03
CA SER A 22 9.19 -32.55 -3.02
C SER A 22 9.82 -33.90 -2.64
N LYS A 23 9.12 -34.75 -1.88
CA LYS A 23 9.56 -36.12 -1.55
C LYS A 23 9.17 -37.15 -2.62
N LYS A 24 8.21 -36.82 -3.49
CA LYS A 24 7.72 -37.72 -4.56
C LYS A 24 8.23 -37.35 -5.96
N GLY A 25 9.11 -36.34 -6.07
CA GLY A 25 9.61 -35.86 -7.35
C GLY A 25 8.55 -35.17 -8.21
N GLU A 26 7.48 -34.68 -7.59
CA GLU A 26 6.38 -34.04 -8.29
C GLU A 26 6.66 -32.53 -8.46
N ALA A 27 6.26 -32.05 -9.64
CA ALA A 27 6.70 -30.79 -10.21
C ALA A 27 6.15 -29.57 -9.47
N VAL A 28 7.01 -28.56 -9.37
CA VAL A 28 6.64 -27.19 -9.02
C VAL A 28 5.61 -26.65 -10.03
N SER A 29 4.49 -26.10 -9.56
CA SER A 29 3.44 -25.56 -10.43
C SER A 29 3.24 -24.05 -10.25
N VAL A 30 2.90 -23.39 -11.35
CA VAL A 30 2.48 -21.99 -11.40
C VAL A 30 1.03 -21.96 -11.83
N GLU A 31 0.19 -21.26 -11.07
CA GLU A 31 -1.24 -21.16 -11.32
C GLU A 31 -1.66 -19.71 -11.51
N GLU A 32 -2.58 -19.47 -12.44
CA GLU A 32 -3.18 -18.15 -12.64
C GLU A 32 -4.28 -17.93 -11.61
N ILE A 33 -4.13 -16.88 -10.81
CA ILE A 33 -5.09 -16.50 -9.76
C ILE A 33 -6.15 -15.58 -10.33
N GLY A 34 -5.77 -14.73 -11.29
CA GLY A 34 -6.71 -13.84 -11.95
C GLY A 34 -6.08 -13.09 -13.11
N ARG A 35 -6.93 -12.54 -13.95
CA ARG A 35 -6.55 -11.79 -15.15
C ARG A 35 -7.48 -10.60 -15.34
N GLU A 36 -6.93 -9.52 -15.88
CA GLU A 36 -7.71 -8.46 -16.46
C GLU A 36 -8.00 -8.77 -17.94
N TYR A 37 -9.27 -8.84 -18.32
CA TYR A 37 -9.69 -9.26 -19.66
C TYR A 37 -9.69 -8.14 -20.71
N SER A 38 -9.15 -6.96 -20.37
CA SER A 38 -8.98 -5.83 -21.27
C SER A 38 -7.90 -6.12 -22.32
N ALA A 39 -8.04 -5.55 -23.51
CA ALA A 39 -7.06 -5.68 -24.59
C ALA A 39 -6.01 -4.56 -24.54
N ASN A 40 -5.36 -4.42 -23.39
CA ASN A 40 -4.36 -3.38 -23.16
C ASN A 40 -2.99 -3.87 -23.60
N TRP A 41 -2.27 -3.02 -24.32
CA TRP A 41 -0.93 -3.33 -24.79
C TRP A 41 0.08 -2.79 -23.79
N MET A 42 0.58 -3.69 -22.94
CA MET A 42 1.40 -3.33 -21.79
C MET A 42 2.83 -2.99 -22.21
N THR A 43 3.39 -1.93 -21.62
CA THR A 43 4.79 -1.52 -21.82
C THR A 43 5.62 -1.71 -20.55
N ALA A 44 5.01 -1.53 -19.38
CA ALA A 44 5.62 -1.77 -18.07
C ALA A 44 4.56 -2.26 -17.08
N LEU A 45 5.00 -3.00 -16.06
CA LEU A 45 4.17 -3.51 -14.98
C LEU A 45 4.99 -3.54 -13.70
N GLU A 46 4.37 -3.16 -12.58
CA GLU A 46 4.94 -3.31 -11.24
C GLU A 46 3.84 -3.73 -10.26
N MET A 47 4.22 -4.54 -9.27
CA MET A 47 3.33 -4.89 -8.17
C MET A 47 3.48 -3.85 -7.07
N TYR A 48 2.41 -3.11 -6.78
CA TYR A 48 2.41 -2.12 -5.71
C TYR A 48 2.22 -2.79 -4.34
N ASP A 49 1.32 -3.77 -4.29
CA ASP A 49 0.97 -4.56 -3.11
C ASP A 49 0.59 -5.99 -3.56
N ASP A 50 0.38 -6.91 -2.62
CA ASP A 50 -0.02 -8.31 -2.89
C ASP A 50 -1.34 -8.42 -3.66
N SER A 51 -2.19 -7.40 -3.54
CA SER A 51 -3.52 -7.32 -4.15
C SER A 51 -3.59 -6.42 -5.39
N THR A 52 -2.60 -5.53 -5.57
CA THR A 52 -2.73 -4.36 -6.45
C THR A 52 -1.52 -4.25 -7.37
N LEU A 53 -1.79 -4.15 -8.67
CA LEU A 53 -0.76 -3.99 -9.70
C LEU A 53 -0.95 -2.66 -10.42
N ILE A 54 0.17 -2.07 -10.81
CA ILE A 54 0.22 -0.83 -11.60
C ILE A 54 0.88 -1.17 -12.93
N GLY A 55 0.14 -0.94 -14.01
CA GLY A 55 0.59 -1.13 -15.37
C GLY A 55 0.66 0.17 -16.15
N ALA A 56 1.50 0.18 -17.19
CA ALA A 56 1.52 1.22 -18.20
C ALA A 56 1.22 0.64 -19.58
N GLU A 57 0.49 1.41 -20.38
CA GLU A 57 0.05 1.02 -21.72
C GLU A 57 0.72 1.84 -22.82
N HIS A 58 0.73 1.31 -24.04
CA HIS A 58 1.35 1.93 -25.21
C HIS A 58 0.84 3.34 -25.57
N ASN A 59 -0.40 3.67 -25.19
CA ASN A 59 -1.03 4.96 -25.44
C ASN A 59 -0.66 6.03 -24.39
N GLY A 60 0.28 5.73 -23.49
CA GLY A 60 0.67 6.63 -22.41
C GLY A 60 -0.35 6.70 -21.28
N ASN A 61 -1.10 5.61 -21.06
CA ASN A 61 -2.01 5.46 -19.92
C ASN A 61 -1.34 4.65 -18.82
N LEU A 62 -1.64 4.99 -17.57
CA LEU A 62 -1.41 4.17 -16.40
C LEU A 62 -2.72 3.53 -15.98
N LEU A 63 -2.62 2.28 -15.56
CA LEU A 63 -3.73 1.45 -15.15
C LEU A 63 -3.40 0.84 -13.79
N THR A 64 -4.33 0.92 -12.86
CA THR A 64 -4.24 0.21 -11.58
C THR A 64 -5.30 -0.86 -11.56
N VAL A 65 -4.87 -2.12 -11.40
CA VAL A 65 -5.77 -3.27 -11.26
C VAL A 65 -5.65 -3.87 -9.88
N GLN A 66 -6.77 -4.34 -9.34
CA GLN A 66 -6.81 -4.96 -8.02
C GLN A 66 -7.56 -6.29 -8.08
N LYS A 67 -7.04 -7.26 -7.32
CA LYS A 67 -7.74 -8.51 -7.07
C LYS A 67 -8.89 -8.28 -6.08
N ASN A 68 -10.10 -8.70 -6.46
CA ASN A 68 -11.24 -8.66 -5.56
C ASN A 68 -11.07 -9.71 -4.44
N MET A 69 -10.86 -9.26 -3.20
CA MET A 69 -10.67 -10.13 -2.04
C MET A 69 -12.00 -10.54 -1.38
N GLU A 70 -13.08 -9.83 -1.66
CA GLU A 70 -14.43 -10.09 -1.11
C GLU A 70 -15.26 -10.98 -2.04
N ALA A 71 -14.70 -11.37 -3.19
CA ALA A 71 -15.35 -12.21 -4.20
C ALA A 71 -15.83 -13.55 -3.61
N THR A 72 -17.10 -13.84 -3.87
CA THR A 72 -17.80 -15.02 -3.34
C THR A 72 -17.79 -16.18 -4.33
N THR A 73 -17.67 -15.87 -5.63
CA THR A 73 -17.57 -16.84 -6.71
C THR A 73 -16.13 -16.98 -7.20
N ASP A 74 -15.81 -18.14 -7.79
CA ASP A 74 -14.47 -18.37 -8.34
C ASP A 74 -14.25 -17.52 -9.60
N GLU A 75 -15.30 -17.23 -10.36
CA GLU A 75 -15.28 -16.36 -11.52
C GLU A 75 -14.90 -14.92 -11.16
N GLU A 76 -15.47 -14.37 -10.08
CA GLU A 76 -15.11 -13.04 -9.57
C GLU A 76 -13.67 -13.00 -9.05
N ARG A 77 -13.22 -14.06 -8.37
CA ARG A 77 -11.83 -14.16 -7.88
C ARG A 77 -10.81 -14.21 -9.02
N ALA A 78 -11.19 -14.81 -10.15
CA ALA A 78 -10.37 -14.90 -11.34
C ALA A 78 -10.30 -13.60 -12.16
N ARG A 79 -11.07 -12.57 -11.78
CA ARG A 79 -11.07 -11.28 -12.47
C ARG A 79 -10.28 -10.24 -11.68
N LEU A 80 -9.34 -9.58 -12.36
CA LEU A 80 -8.72 -8.36 -11.85
C LEU A 80 -9.58 -7.16 -12.27
N GLU A 81 -9.95 -6.32 -11.32
CA GLU A 81 -10.80 -5.16 -11.57
C GLU A 81 -9.93 -3.91 -11.75
N PRO A 82 -10.14 -3.12 -12.82
CA PRO A 82 -9.49 -1.82 -12.97
C PRO A 82 -10.06 -0.86 -11.91
N GLN A 83 -9.19 -0.39 -11.02
CA GLN A 83 -9.53 0.55 -9.94
C GLN A 83 -9.26 2.01 -10.35
N GLY A 84 -8.34 2.22 -11.29
CA GLY A 84 -7.99 3.56 -11.73
C GLY A 84 -7.27 3.57 -13.06
N GLU A 85 -7.56 4.60 -13.84
CA GLU A 85 -6.93 4.88 -15.12
C GLU A 85 -6.45 6.33 -15.11
N TYR A 86 -5.23 6.57 -15.59
CA TYR A 86 -4.65 7.91 -15.62
C TYR A 86 -3.87 8.12 -16.91
N HIS A 87 -4.21 9.18 -17.65
CA HIS A 87 -3.48 9.54 -18.86
C HIS A 87 -2.22 10.32 -18.52
N LEU A 88 -1.07 9.65 -18.59
CA LEU A 88 0.25 10.26 -18.33
C LEU A 88 0.75 11.05 -19.55
N GLY A 89 0.46 10.57 -20.77
CA GLY A 89 0.92 11.15 -22.02
C GLY A 89 2.36 10.78 -22.42
N GLU A 90 3.02 9.92 -21.64
CA GLU A 90 4.40 9.50 -21.84
C GLU A 90 4.51 7.98 -22.03
N PHE A 91 5.50 7.54 -22.81
CA PHE A 91 5.76 6.11 -23.05
C PHE A 91 6.63 5.53 -21.93
N VAL A 92 6.00 4.83 -20.97
CA VAL A 92 6.69 4.27 -19.80
C VAL A 92 7.37 2.95 -20.15
N ASN A 93 8.70 2.91 -20.02
CA ASN A 93 9.49 1.70 -20.28
C ASN A 93 9.75 0.85 -19.03
N THR A 94 9.72 1.45 -17.84
CA THR A 94 10.06 0.75 -16.59
C THR A 94 9.43 1.45 -15.41
N ILE A 95 8.82 0.68 -14.51
CA ILE A 95 8.34 1.12 -13.21
C ILE A 95 9.20 0.42 -12.17
N ARG A 96 9.79 1.16 -11.23
CA ARG A 96 10.67 0.61 -10.19
C ARG A 96 10.35 1.24 -8.84
N PRO A 97 10.20 0.44 -7.77
CA PRO A 97 10.02 0.96 -6.43
C PRO A 97 11.31 1.59 -5.94
N GLY A 98 11.20 2.78 -5.36
CA GLY A 98 12.34 3.52 -4.85
C GLY A 98 11.99 4.94 -4.47
N SER A 99 12.88 5.57 -3.70
CA SER A 99 12.82 6.99 -3.37
C SER A 99 14.18 7.61 -3.60
N LEU A 100 14.20 8.83 -4.14
CA LEU A 100 15.42 9.63 -4.30
C LEU A 100 15.72 10.51 -3.09
N VAL A 101 14.85 10.50 -2.07
CA VAL A 101 15.00 11.32 -0.87
C VAL A 101 15.93 10.63 0.13
N MET A 102 16.86 11.39 0.74
CA MET A 102 17.66 10.88 1.86
C MET A 102 16.75 10.54 3.02
N GLN A 103 16.76 9.26 3.42
CA GLN A 103 16.13 8.85 4.67
C GLN A 103 16.96 9.40 5.82
N SER A 104 16.40 10.33 6.60
CA SER A 104 17.04 10.75 7.85
C SER A 104 17.19 9.51 8.74
N PRO A 105 18.35 9.34 9.40
CA PRO A 105 18.49 8.23 10.34
C PRO A 105 17.35 8.29 11.36
N PRO A 106 16.78 7.14 11.75
CA PRO A 106 15.79 7.12 12.81
C PRO A 106 16.42 7.78 14.03
N VAL A 107 15.80 8.86 14.51
CA VAL A 107 16.17 9.49 15.78
C VAL A 107 15.86 8.48 16.89
N THR A 108 16.85 7.66 17.23
CA THR A 108 16.87 6.95 18.49
C THR A 108 17.18 7.98 19.56
N ASN A 109 16.17 8.32 20.37
CA ASN A 109 16.34 9.15 21.56
C ASN A 109 17.05 8.34 22.66
N ASP A 110 18.30 7.95 22.39
CA ASP A 110 19.17 7.26 23.35
C ASP A 110 20.06 8.28 24.07
N ASN A 111 19.46 9.20 24.84
CA ASN A 111 20.22 9.96 25.84
C ASN A 111 19.35 10.56 26.96
N LEU A 112 19.02 9.74 27.96
CA LEU A 112 18.87 10.19 29.35
C LEU A 112 19.56 9.18 30.27
N SER A 113 20.90 9.15 30.23
CA SER A 113 21.71 8.65 31.35
C SER A 113 23.17 9.04 31.14
N GLN A 114 23.48 10.30 31.44
CA GLN A 114 24.86 10.68 31.79
C GLN A 114 25.22 9.96 33.10
N THR A 115 25.94 8.84 32.98
CA THR A 115 26.70 8.26 34.10
C THR A 115 28.00 9.05 34.24
N THR A 116 28.00 10.02 35.14
CA THR A 116 29.25 10.64 35.65
C THR A 116 29.94 9.64 36.57
N ALA A 117 31.17 9.27 36.24
CA ALA A 117 32.04 8.46 37.10
C ALA A 117 32.55 9.30 38.29
N GLN A 118 32.44 8.75 39.51
CA GLN A 118 33.17 9.21 40.71
C GLN A 118 33.72 8.00 41.48
N PRO A 119 35.01 7.97 41.88
CA PRO A 119 35.53 6.98 42.81
C PRO A 119 35.23 7.39 44.27
N ALA A 120 35.08 6.39 45.12
CA ALA A 120 34.70 6.50 46.52
C ALA A 120 35.81 7.10 47.41
N GLU A 121 35.46 8.08 48.24
CA GLU A 121 36.19 8.39 49.47
C GLU A 121 35.25 8.95 50.57
N SER A 122 35.26 8.25 51.70
CA SER A 122 34.93 8.60 53.09
C SER A 122 33.86 9.66 53.47
N ALA A 123 32.92 9.17 54.29
CA ALA A 123 32.54 9.69 55.61
C ALA A 123 31.52 10.84 55.77
N ALA A 124 30.59 10.55 56.70
CA ALA A 124 29.97 11.44 57.68
C ALA A 124 28.65 12.20 57.34
N ALA A 125 27.59 11.65 57.95
CA ALA A 125 26.71 12.33 58.93
C ALA A 125 25.51 13.19 58.48
N ALA A 126 24.44 12.97 59.25
CA ALA A 126 23.26 13.82 59.55
C ALA A 126 22.22 13.97 58.41
N ALA A 127 21.03 13.39 58.59
CA ALA A 127 19.82 14.04 59.13
C ALA A 127 19.27 15.09 58.14
N GLU A 128 18.03 15.02 57.66
CA GLU A 128 16.82 15.27 58.43
C GLU A 128 15.57 15.03 57.52
N THR A 129 14.46 14.59 58.14
CA THR A 129 13.04 15.01 57.96
C THR A 129 12.53 15.48 56.57
N ALA A 130 11.30 15.24 56.12
CA ALA A 130 10.08 14.60 56.62
C ALA A 130 9.03 14.57 55.48
N ALA A 131 8.01 13.70 55.64
CA ALA A 131 6.59 13.87 55.28
C ALA A 131 6.21 14.09 53.78
N ALA A 132 5.49 13.13 53.18
CA ALA A 132 4.02 13.09 53.01
C ALA A 132 3.51 14.11 51.98
N GLY A 133 2.67 13.82 50.99
CA GLY A 133 1.81 12.70 50.65
C GLY A 133 0.75 13.22 49.65
N SER A 134 -0.04 12.31 49.07
CA SER A 134 -1.38 12.55 48.46
C SER A 134 -1.42 13.35 47.14
N SER A 135 -2.35 13.15 46.20
CA SER A 135 -3.25 12.08 45.73
C SER A 135 -4.14 12.73 44.64
N GLY A 136 -4.66 11.93 43.69
CA GLY A 136 -5.77 12.28 42.79
C GLY A 136 -5.39 13.20 41.62
N GLY A 137 -5.90 13.05 40.40
CA GLY A 137 -7.04 12.30 39.90
C GLY A 137 -7.69 13.11 38.76
N GLY A 138 -8.34 12.42 37.80
CA GLY A 138 -9.35 13.03 36.92
C GLY A 138 -8.94 13.19 35.46
N GLY A 139 -9.58 12.40 34.59
CA GLY A 139 -9.50 12.52 33.14
C GLY A 139 -10.48 13.54 32.55
N ALA A 140 -10.40 13.72 31.23
CA ALA A 140 -11.45 14.31 30.41
C ALA A 140 -11.31 13.79 28.97
N GLN A 141 -12.34 13.07 28.51
CA GLN A 141 -12.60 12.78 27.09
C GLN A 141 -13.33 13.98 26.47
N ALA A 142 -13.04 14.30 25.21
CA ALA A 142 -13.84 15.19 24.37
C ALA A 142 -14.16 14.49 23.05
N ASN A 143 -15.40 14.67 22.58
CA ASN A 143 -16.05 13.85 21.55
C ASN A 143 -16.54 14.76 20.38
N VAL A 144 -16.45 14.21 19.15
CA VAL A 144 -17.23 14.45 17.89
C VAL A 144 -17.13 15.76 17.10
N GLU A 145 -16.75 15.65 15.80
CA GLU A 145 -17.61 15.96 14.63
C GLU A 145 -17.05 15.36 13.30
N PRO A 146 -17.84 14.68 12.46
CA PRO A 146 -17.41 14.20 11.13
C PRO A 146 -17.76 15.20 10.00
N PRO A 147 -16.97 15.27 8.90
CA PRO A 147 -17.18 16.25 7.84
C PRO A 147 -18.32 15.88 6.87
N SER A 148 -19.03 16.92 6.43
CA SER A 148 -20.25 16.88 5.62
C SER A 148 -19.99 16.53 4.15
N ASN A 149 -20.87 15.67 3.60
CA ASN A 149 -20.85 15.17 2.23
C ASN A 149 -21.29 16.26 1.23
N ARG A 150 -20.39 16.76 0.37
CA ARG A 150 -20.70 17.75 -0.68
C ARG A 150 -20.89 17.04 -2.01
N SER A 151 -22.14 16.77 -2.38
CA SER A 151 -22.51 16.25 -3.70
C SER A 151 -22.15 17.27 -4.79
N GLU A 152 -21.16 16.96 -5.61
CA GLU A 152 -20.85 17.73 -6.81
C GLU A 152 -21.94 17.50 -7.88
N ARG A 153 -22.76 18.53 -8.13
CA ARG A 153 -23.67 18.57 -9.28
C ARG A 153 -22.84 18.80 -10.55
N LEU A 154 -22.87 17.84 -11.46
CA LEU A 154 -22.42 18.03 -12.84
C LEU A 154 -23.24 19.14 -13.54
N PRO A 155 -22.62 20.00 -14.36
CA PRO A 155 -23.34 21.01 -15.14
C PRO A 155 -24.16 20.37 -16.28
N PRO A 156 -25.29 20.98 -16.70
CA PRO A 156 -26.13 20.44 -17.77
C PRO A 156 -25.47 20.56 -19.15
N PRO A 157 -25.78 19.66 -20.10
CA PRO A 157 -25.21 19.69 -21.45
C PRO A 157 -25.78 20.86 -22.29
N PRO A 158 -25.00 21.39 -23.25
CA PRO A 158 -25.43 22.46 -24.14
C PRO A 158 -26.48 21.99 -25.17
N PRO A 159 -27.39 22.87 -25.61
CA PRO A 159 -28.48 22.49 -26.51
C PRO A 159 -28.05 22.35 -27.98
N GLY A 160 -28.38 21.21 -28.57
CA GLY A 160 -28.82 21.01 -29.97
C GLY A 160 -27.93 21.52 -31.11
N GLY A 161 -27.20 20.60 -31.75
CA GLY A 161 -26.74 20.73 -33.14
C GLY A 161 -27.22 19.53 -33.96
N GLU A 162 -28.04 19.78 -34.98
CA GLU A 162 -28.55 18.79 -35.92
C GLU A 162 -27.42 18.04 -36.65
N ALA A 163 -27.55 16.72 -36.77
CA ALA A 163 -26.72 15.90 -37.66
C ALA A 163 -27.35 15.87 -39.07
N PRO A 164 -26.56 16.01 -40.16
CA PRO A 164 -27.07 15.92 -41.52
C PRO A 164 -27.41 14.48 -41.92
N ARG A 165 -28.35 14.37 -42.87
CA ARG A 165 -29.03 13.16 -43.36
C ARG A 165 -28.13 12.11 -43.98
#